data_AF-A0A846BKT9-F1
#
_entry.id   AF-A0A846BKT9-F1
#
_cell.length_a   1.000
_cell.length_b   1.000
_cell.length_c   1.000
_cell.angle_alpha   90.00
_cell.angle_beta   90.00
_cell.angle_gamma   90.00
#
_symmetry.space_group_name_H-M   'P 1'
#
loop_
_entity.id
_entity.type
_entity.pdbx_description
1 polymer ?
#
loop_
_entity_poly.entity_id
_entity_poly.type
_entity_poly.pdbx_seq_one_letter_code
_entity_poly.pdbx_strand_id
1 'polypeptide(L)'
;MSKLILEIPDQVTEGLRLPPDECLHRVRTELAVRLYQKRILSFGKSRELAQLSKWEFHELLGEENIERYYDLEELETDLETLETLS
;
A
#
# COMPACT_ATOMS: atom_id res chain seq x y z
N MET A 1 4.20 13.89 -14.86
CA MET A 1 4.26 13.09 -13.61
C MET A 1 5.64 12.49 -13.47
N SER A 2 6.27 12.61 -12.30
CA SER A 2 7.59 12.03 -12.02
C SER A 2 7.44 10.60 -11.51
N LYS A 3 8.18 9.66 -12.10
CA LYS A 3 8.26 8.28 -11.63
C LYS A 3 9.32 8.17 -10.54
N LEU A 4 8.97 7.59 -9.40
CA LEU A 4 9.93 7.21 -8.36
C LEU A 4 10.41 5.77 -8.64
N ILE A 5 11.72 5.54 -8.58
CA ILE A 5 12.33 4.21 -8.72
C ILE A 5 13.06 3.89 -7.41
N LEU A 6 12.71 2.75 -6.82
CA LEU A 6 13.40 2.18 -5.67
C LEU A 6 14.19 0.96 -6.15
N GLU A 7 15.51 1.01 -6.03
CA GLU A 7 16.39 -0.11 -6.35
C GLU A 7 16.78 -0.82 -5.06
N ILE A 8 16.68 -2.15 -5.07
CA ILE A 8 17.09 -3.01 -3.95
C ILE A 8 18.30 -3.80 -4.43
N PRO A 9 19.47 -3.69 -3.78
CA PRO A 9 20.67 -4.42 -4.18
C PRO A 9 20.46 -5.93 -4.12
N ASP A 10 21.13 -6.66 -5.02
CA ASP A 10 21.02 -8.13 -5.11
C ASP A 10 21.35 -8.83 -3.78
N GLN A 11 22.35 -8.34 -3.05
CA GLN A 11 22.70 -8.89 -1.73
C GLN A 11 21.55 -8.81 -0.72
N VAL A 12 20.66 -7.82 -0.86
CA VAL A 12 19.49 -7.67 0.01
C VAL A 12 18.34 -8.56 -0.49
N THR A 13 18.17 -8.70 -1.81
CA THR A 13 17.14 -9.59 -2.37
C THR A 13 17.45 -11.06 -2.13
N GLU A 14 18.72 -11.46 -2.16
CA GLU A 14 19.20 -12.81 -1.75
C GLU A 14 18.89 -13.13 -0.28
N GLY A 15 18.78 -12.10 0.58
CA GLY A 15 18.36 -12.25 1.97
C GLY A 15 16.86 -12.50 2.15
N LEU A 16 16.04 -12.29 1.12
CA LEU A 16 14.61 -12.59 1.16
C LEU A 16 14.39 -14.10 1.09
N ARG A 17 13.79 -14.66 2.14
CA ARG A 17 13.42 -16.09 2.19
C ARG A 17 12.12 -16.35 1.44
N LEU A 18 12.08 -15.97 0.17
CA LEU A 18 10.92 -16.05 -0.72
C LEU A 18 11.35 -16.52 -2.12
N PRO A 19 10.44 -17.16 -2.88
CA PRO A 19 10.66 -17.42 -4.30
C PRO A 19 10.93 -16.11 -5.08
N PRO A 20 11.89 -16.08 -6.03
CA PRO A 20 12.25 -14.86 -6.77
C PRO A 20 11.07 -14.19 -7.48
N ASP A 21 10.11 -14.98 -7.96
CA ASP A 21 8.89 -14.56 -8.63
C ASP A 21 7.89 -13.88 -7.69
N GLU A 22 7.93 -14.18 -6.38
CA GLU A 22 7.06 -13.59 -5.37
C GLU A 22 7.70 -12.36 -4.69
N CYS A 23 9.04 -12.26 -4.68
CA CYS A 23 9.78 -11.21 -3.97
C CYS A 23 9.27 -9.80 -4.27
N LEU A 24 9.11 -9.46 -5.55
CA LEU A 24 8.68 -8.11 -5.95
C LEU A 24 7.27 -7.80 -5.44
N HIS A 25 6.34 -8.75 -5.60
CA HIS A 25 4.97 -8.58 -5.14
C HIS A 25 4.95 -8.42 -3.61
N ARG A 26 5.65 -9.31 -2.88
CA ARG A 26 5.70 -9.26 -1.42
C ARG A 26 6.28 -7.95 -0.90
N VAL A 27 7.45 -7.53 -1.40
CA VAL A 27 8.10 -6.27 -0.98
C VAL A 27 7.19 -5.06 -1.25
N ARG A 28 6.49 -5.05 -2.39
CA ARG A 28 5.57 -3.97 -2.74
C ARG A 28 4.36 -3.94 -1.80
N THR A 29 3.82 -5.10 -1.46
CA THR A 29 2.71 -5.24 -0.50
C THR A 29 3.13 -4.78 0.89
N GLU A 30 4.29 -5.22 1.39
CA GLU A 30 4.85 -4.77 2.67
C GLU A 30 5.05 -3.25 2.71
N LEU A 31 5.59 -2.68 1.63
CA LEU A 31 5.77 -1.24 1.50
C LEU A 31 4.43 -0.49 1.53
N ALA A 32 3.45 -0.94 0.75
CA ALA A 32 2.12 -0.34 0.73
C ALA A 32 1.46 -0.34 2.10
N VAL A 33 1.49 -1.50 2.77
CA VAL A 33 0.97 -1.67 4.12
C VAL A 33 1.67 -0.73 5.10
N ARG A 34 3.00 -0.63 5.03
CA ARG A 34 3.75 0.22 5.95
C ARG A 34 3.48 1.71 5.73
N LEU A 35 3.34 2.14 4.48
CA LEU A 35 3.00 3.52 4.14
C LEU A 35 1.57 3.88 4.58
N TYR A 36 0.64 2.93 4.47
CA TYR A 36 -0.72 3.05 5.01
C TYR A 36 -0.71 3.24 6.53
N GLN A 37 -0.06 2.33 7.26
CA GLN A 37 0.05 2.39 8.72
C GLN A 37 0.65 3.72 9.21
N LYS A 38 1.60 4.28 8.44
CA LYS A 38 2.25 5.55 8.75
C LYS A 38 1.44 6.77 8.31
N ARG A 39 0.25 6.57 7.72
CA ARG A 39 -0.60 7.63 7.15
C ARG A 39 0.14 8.49 6.12
N ILE A 40 1.08 7.87 5.39
CA ILE A 40 1.82 8.52 4.29
C ILE A 40 1.07 8.32 2.97
N LEU A 41 0.42 7.16 2.81
CA LEU A 41 -0.46 6.88 1.69
C LEU A 41 -1.86 6.61 2.19
N SER A 42 -2.85 7.12 1.46
CA SER A 42 -4.25 6.76 1.68
C SER A 42 -4.49 5.29 1.32
N PHE A 43 -5.59 4.71 1.78
CA PHE A 43 -6.02 3.35 1.48
C PHE A 43 -6.09 3.11 -0.03
N GLY A 44 -6.66 4.06 -0.77
CA GLY A 44 -6.79 4.00 -2.23
C GLY A 44 -5.42 3.91 -2.92
N LYS A 45 -4.45 4.72 -2.49
CA LYS A 45 -3.09 4.71 -3.04
C LYS A 45 -2.25 3.54 -2.56
N SER A 46 -2.48 3.08 -1.33
CA SER A 46 -1.80 1.91 -0.77
C SER A 46 -2.22 0.62 -1.49
N ARG A 47 -3.53 0.40 -1.71
CA ARG A 47 -3.99 -0.76 -2.50
C ARG A 47 -3.54 -0.69 -3.96
N GLU A 48 -3.49 0.52 -4.54
CA GLU A 48 -2.98 0.74 -5.90
C GLU A 48 -1.50 0.35 -5.98
N LEU A 49 -0.69 0.77 -4.99
CA LEU A 49 0.70 0.36 -4.87
C LEU A 49 0.82 -1.15 -4.67
N ALA A 50 0.03 -1.79 -3.81
CA ALA A 50 0.05 -3.24 -3.62
C ALA A 50 -0.45 -4.04 -4.85
N GLN A 51 -1.09 -3.37 -5.82
CA GLN A 51 -1.81 -3.99 -6.94
C GLN A 51 -2.92 -4.93 -6.48
N LEU A 52 -3.61 -4.56 -5.40
CA LEU A 52 -4.70 -5.33 -4.82
C LEU A 52 -6.04 -4.62 -5.03
N SER A 53 -7.09 -5.40 -5.18
CA SER A 53 -8.46 -4.89 -5.13
C SER A 53 -8.79 -4.35 -3.73
N LYS A 54 -9.89 -3.61 -3.63
CA LYS A 54 -10.38 -3.08 -2.34
C LYS A 54 -10.57 -4.20 -1.32
N TRP A 55 -11.14 -5.33 -1.73
CA TRP A 55 -11.44 -6.45 -0.83
C TRP A 55 -10.17 -7.19 -0.40
N GLU A 56 -9.27 -7.50 -1.32
CA GLU A 56 -7.99 -8.16 -1.00
C GLU A 56 -7.15 -7.32 -0.04
N PHE A 57 -7.10 -5.99 -0.25
CA PHE A 57 -6.36 -5.13 0.66
C PHE A 57 -7.03 -5.03 2.04
N HIS A 58 -8.37 -5.05 2.12
CA HIS A 58 -9.07 -5.10 3.40
C HIS A 58 -8.80 -6.40 4.18
N GLU A 59 -8.76 -7.53 3.47
CA GLU A 59 -8.45 -8.84 4.04
C GLU A 59 -7.01 -8.85 4.58
N LEU A 60 -6.05 -8.41 3.75
CA LEU A 60 -4.64 -8.27 4.13
C LEU A 60 -4.45 -7.43 5.41
N LEU A 61 -5.10 -6.26 5.51
CA LEU A 61 -5.02 -5.44 6.72
C LEU A 61 -5.59 -6.16 7.95
N GLY A 62 -6.60 -7.02 7.76
CA GLY A 62 -7.15 -7.85 8.82
C GLY A 62 -6.19 -8.96 9.27
N GLU A 63 -5.58 -9.67 8.32
CA GLU A 63 -4.59 -10.72 8.58
C GLU A 63 -3.38 -10.17 9.34
N GLU A 64 -2.91 -8.99 8.95
CA GLU A 64 -1.76 -8.29 9.56
C GLU A 64 -2.12 -7.51 10.84
N ASN A 65 -3.37 -7.63 11.34
CA ASN A 65 -3.88 -6.95 12.54
C ASN A 65 -3.65 -5.42 12.51
N ILE A 66 -3.88 -4.81 11.36
CA ILE A 66 -3.67 -3.39 11.15
C ILE A 66 -4.96 -2.64 11.43
N GLU A 67 -4.90 -1.77 12.45
CA GLU A 67 -6.02 -0.93 12.81
C GLU A 67 -6.42 -0.03 11.65
N ARG A 68 -7.71 -0.07 11.32
CA ARG A 68 -8.29 0.77 10.27
C ARG A 68 -8.64 2.11 10.85
N TYR A 69 -8.15 3.18 10.23
CA TYR A 69 -8.56 4.53 10.58
C TYR A 69 -9.77 4.92 9.72
N TYR A 70 -10.92 4.27 9.97
CA TYR A 70 -12.14 4.44 9.16
C TYR A 70 -12.63 5.91 9.15
N ASP A 71 -12.39 6.67 10.21
CA ASP A 71 -12.98 8.01 10.36
C ASP A 71 -12.26 9.15 9.62
N LEU A 72 -10.98 9.01 9.32
CA LEU A 72 -10.18 10.11 8.74
C LEU A 72 -10.05 10.01 7.23
N GLU A 73 -10.00 8.78 6.72
CA GLU A 73 -9.63 8.51 5.33
C GLU A 73 -10.84 8.48 4.40
N GLU A 74 -12.00 8.00 4.88
CA GLU A 74 -13.28 8.23 4.20
C GLU A 74 -13.56 9.73 4.15
N LEU A 75 -13.31 10.47 5.24
CA LEU A 75 -13.50 11.92 5.28
C LEU A 75 -12.59 12.66 4.29
N GLU A 76 -11.29 12.33 4.23
CA GLU A 76 -10.36 12.92 3.26
C GLU A 76 -10.74 12.59 1.81
N THR A 77 -11.16 11.34 1.54
CA THR A 77 -11.59 10.92 0.20
C THR A 77 -12.88 11.63 -0.22
N ASP A 78 -13.82 11.79 0.70
CA ASP A 78 -15.06 12.54 0.46
C ASP A 78 -14.77 14.02 0.20
N LEU A 79 -13.84 14.63 0.95
CA LEU A 79 -13.39 16.00 0.72
C LEU A 79 -12.73 16.16 -0.66
N GLU A 80 -11.82 15.26 -1.05
CA GLU A 80 -11.15 15.30 -2.35
C GLU A 80 -12.15 15.09 -3.51
N THR A 81 -13.16 14.24 -3.30
CA THR A 81 -14.26 14.03 -4.25
C THR A 81 -15.10 15.30 -4.41
N LEU A 82 -15.40 16.00 -3.31
CA LEU A 82 -16.15 17.26 -3.32
C LEU A 82 -15.39 18.39 -4.01
N GLU A 83 -14.07 18.51 -3.79
CA GLU A 83 -13.22 19.49 -4.48
C GLU A 83 -13.12 19.25 -5.99
N THR A 84 -13.14 17.98 -6.42
CA THR A 84 -13.08 17.64 -7.85
C THR A 84 -14.40 17.91 -8.58
N LEU A 85 -15.51 17.97 -7.85
CA LEU A 85 -16.86 18.24 -8.37
C LEU A 85 -17.28 19.72 -8.32
N SER A 86 -16.49 20.58 -7.65
CA SER A 86 -16.70 22.04 -7.61
C SER A 86 -15.96 22.77 -8.72
#